data_AF-A0A076HSG8-F1
#
_entry.id   AF-A0A076HSG8-F1
#
_cell.length_a   1.000
_cell.length_b   1.000
_cell.length_c   1.000
_cell.angle_alpha   90.00
_cell.angle_beta   90.00
_cell.angle_gamma   90.00
#
_symmetry.space_group_name_H-M   'P 1'
#
loop_
_entity.id
_entity.type
_entity.pdbx_description
1 polymer ?
#
loop_
_entity_poly.entity_id
_entity_poly.type
_entity_poly.pdbx_seq_one_letter_code
_entity_poly.pdbx_strand_id
1 'polypeptide(L)'
;MAPISSPDLLPKLPAAAALEWLQAGRPVRGYHIVGTLALCEYQYIDYPVEIANCWVDELSGPAMSYRQPVRLLNSRFGRCEFLFAYFLQGLTMADCTFDHYLDFHAGGHNKPGFQVLLQNNIFNGFVNFFDCWYEAEVQVEGNDFRQGSNLLGSPQGYPVEFDVSPIIQNNTGDLTRNDEGEAAEPTLQ
;
A
#
# COMPACT_ATOMS: atom_id res chain seq x y z
N MET A 1 -14.40 5.11 13.02
CA MET A 1 -15.00 3.75 12.97
C MET A 1 -14.15 2.84 13.82
N ALA A 2 -14.71 1.77 14.40
CA ALA A 2 -13.89 0.78 15.11
C ALA A 2 -13.10 -0.06 14.07
N PRO A 3 -11.83 -0.40 14.32
CA PRO A 3 -11.04 -1.20 13.40
C PRO A 3 -11.66 -2.60 13.21
N ILE A 4 -11.54 -3.15 11.99
CA ILE A 4 -11.99 -4.51 11.66
C ILE A 4 -11.15 -5.51 12.48
N SER A 5 -11.78 -6.15 13.46
CA SER A 5 -11.08 -6.99 14.43
C SER A 5 -11.02 -8.47 14.05
N SER A 6 -11.90 -8.94 13.15
CA SER A 6 -11.92 -10.34 12.67
C SER A 6 -12.51 -10.46 11.26
N PRO A 7 -11.92 -11.29 10.37
CA PRO A 7 -12.47 -11.57 9.04
C PRO A 7 -13.80 -12.33 9.08
N ASP A 8 -14.06 -13.13 10.12
CA ASP A 8 -15.27 -13.95 10.24
C ASP A 8 -16.57 -13.13 10.41
N LEU A 9 -16.44 -11.83 10.70
CA LEU A 9 -17.55 -10.89 10.80
C LEU A 9 -17.97 -10.32 9.45
N LEU A 10 -17.23 -10.59 8.37
CA LEU A 10 -17.50 -10.08 7.04
C LEU A 10 -17.98 -11.20 6.11
N PRO A 11 -18.90 -10.90 5.17
CA PRO A 11 -19.21 -11.83 4.09
C PRO A 11 -17.95 -12.12 3.26
N LYS A 12 -17.76 -13.38 2.87
CA LYS A 12 -16.63 -13.80 2.05
C LYS A 12 -16.87 -13.48 0.58
N LEU A 13 -15.85 -12.96 -0.10
CA LEU A 13 -15.81 -12.68 -1.53
C LEU A 13 -14.54 -13.31 -2.11
N PRO A 14 -14.62 -14.26 -3.06
CA PRO A 14 -13.43 -14.78 -3.72
C PRO A 14 -12.67 -13.65 -4.43
N ALA A 15 -11.34 -13.67 -4.35
CA ALA A 15 -10.49 -12.62 -4.94
C ALA A 15 -10.73 -12.39 -6.44
N ALA A 16 -10.98 -13.45 -7.21
CA ALA A 16 -11.33 -13.33 -8.63
C ALA A 16 -12.62 -12.50 -8.86
N ALA A 17 -13.64 -12.69 -8.02
CA ALA A 17 -14.87 -11.92 -8.11
C ALA A 17 -14.66 -10.46 -7.67
N ALA A 18 -13.79 -10.22 -6.69
CA ALA A 18 -13.39 -8.87 -6.30
C ALA A 18 -12.64 -8.15 -7.45
N LEU A 19 -11.75 -8.85 -8.15
CA LEU A 19 -11.05 -8.33 -9.31
C LEU A 19 -12.02 -7.93 -10.43
N GLU A 20 -12.98 -8.80 -10.76
CA GLU A 20 -14.02 -8.49 -11.76
C GLU A 20 -14.81 -7.21 -11.40
N TRP A 21 -15.06 -6.96 -10.12
CA TRP A 21 -15.74 -5.73 -9.68
C TRP A 21 -14.86 -4.51 -9.91
N LEU A 22 -13.59 -4.57 -9.52
CA LEU A 22 -12.64 -3.46 -9.71
C LEU A 22 -12.47 -3.14 -11.19
N GLN A 23 -12.30 -4.15 -12.04
CA GLN A 23 -12.21 -4.01 -13.50
C GLN A 23 -13.48 -3.38 -14.11
N ALA A 24 -14.64 -3.65 -13.52
CA ALA A 24 -15.90 -2.99 -13.89
C ALA A 24 -16.06 -1.57 -13.30
N GLY A 25 -15.02 -1.00 -12.68
CA GLY A 25 -15.03 0.30 -12.02
C GLY A 25 -15.88 0.34 -10.73
N ARG A 26 -16.18 -0.83 -10.14
CA ARG A 26 -16.99 -0.94 -8.93
C ARG A 26 -16.08 -1.12 -7.70
N PRO A 27 -16.22 -0.28 -6.66
CA PRO A 27 -15.45 -0.44 -5.44
C PRO A 27 -15.86 -1.73 -4.71
N VAL A 28 -14.91 -2.37 -4.03
CA VAL A 28 -15.15 -3.53 -3.17
C VAL A 28 -15.26 -3.05 -1.73
N ARG A 29 -16.41 -3.27 -1.08
CA ARG A 29 -16.69 -2.70 0.25
C ARG A 29 -17.36 -3.68 1.19
N GLY A 30 -16.84 -3.85 2.41
CA GLY A 30 -17.49 -4.63 3.45
C GLY A 30 -17.34 -6.14 3.30
N TYR A 31 -16.24 -6.63 2.71
CA TYR A 31 -16.01 -8.05 2.46
C TYR A 31 -14.71 -8.54 3.07
N HIS A 32 -14.68 -9.84 3.42
CA HIS A 32 -13.46 -10.60 3.51
C HIS A 32 -13.11 -11.10 2.10
N ILE A 33 -12.12 -10.50 1.46
CA ILE A 33 -11.59 -10.93 0.17
C ILE A 33 -10.68 -12.13 0.43
N VAL A 34 -11.12 -13.30 -0.05
CA VAL A 34 -10.47 -14.59 0.22
C VAL A 34 -9.52 -14.95 -0.92
N GLY A 35 -8.27 -15.23 -0.58
CA GLY A 35 -7.18 -15.53 -1.50
C GLY A 35 -6.45 -14.29 -2.04
N THR A 36 -5.59 -14.49 -3.04
CA THR A 36 -4.77 -13.43 -3.65
C THR A 36 -5.58 -12.61 -4.65
N LEU A 37 -5.80 -11.33 -4.33
CA LEU A 37 -6.27 -10.32 -5.26
C LEU A 37 -5.09 -9.81 -6.08
N ALA A 38 -4.84 -10.47 -7.22
CA ALA A 38 -3.78 -10.09 -8.15
C ALA A 38 -4.28 -9.02 -9.12
N LEU A 39 -3.74 -7.81 -9.02
CA LEU A 39 -3.99 -6.67 -9.90
C LEU A 39 -3.08 -6.71 -11.14
N CYS A 40 -2.87 -7.89 -11.72
CA CYS A 40 -1.88 -8.09 -12.77
C CYS A 40 -2.49 -7.98 -14.17
N GLU A 41 -2.16 -6.92 -14.91
CA GLU A 41 -2.47 -6.76 -16.34
C GLU A 41 -1.21 -6.47 -17.17
N TYR A 42 -1.33 -6.43 -18.50
CA TYR A 42 -0.19 -6.07 -19.35
C TYR A 42 0.13 -4.58 -19.22
N GLN A 43 1.15 -4.26 -18.41
CA GLN A 43 1.85 -2.96 -18.28
C GLN A 43 1.13 -1.83 -17.54
N TYR A 44 -0.20 -1.77 -17.53
CA TYR A 44 -0.93 -0.71 -16.83
C TYR A 44 -2.31 -1.15 -16.39
N ILE A 45 -2.83 -0.47 -15.36
CA ILE A 45 -4.21 -0.56 -14.90
C ILE A 45 -4.92 0.75 -15.21
N ASP A 46 -6.05 0.67 -15.91
CA ASP A 46 -6.81 1.84 -16.36
C ASP A 46 -8.21 1.98 -15.71
N TYR A 47 -8.49 1.19 -14.69
CA TYR A 47 -9.66 1.29 -13.83
C TYR A 47 -9.27 1.70 -12.40
N PRO A 48 -10.14 2.43 -11.66
CA PRO A 48 -9.87 2.80 -10.29
C PRO A 48 -9.86 1.57 -9.39
N VAL A 49 -8.91 1.53 -8.45
CA VAL A 49 -8.85 0.49 -7.42
C VAL A 49 -9.34 1.09 -6.11
N GLU A 50 -10.50 0.66 -5.64
CA GLU A 50 -11.03 1.13 -4.36
C GLU A 50 -11.52 -0.04 -3.50
N ILE A 51 -10.84 -0.24 -2.38
CA ILE A 51 -11.10 -1.28 -1.38
C ILE A 51 -11.36 -0.59 -0.05
N ALA A 52 -12.56 -0.77 0.52
CA ALA A 52 -12.93 -0.08 1.75
C ALA A 52 -13.71 -0.92 2.75
N ASN A 53 -13.38 -0.83 4.04
CA ASN A 53 -14.02 -1.63 5.09
C ASN A 53 -13.88 -3.14 4.83
N CYS A 54 -12.72 -3.57 4.33
CA CYS A 54 -12.48 -4.96 3.95
C CYS A 54 -11.41 -5.62 4.83
N TRP A 55 -11.48 -6.94 4.89
CA TRP A 55 -10.33 -7.78 5.24
C TRP A 55 -9.83 -8.41 3.95
N VAL A 56 -8.54 -8.32 3.65
CA VAL A 56 -7.95 -8.86 2.42
C VAL A 56 -6.84 -9.83 2.80
N ASP A 57 -6.95 -11.09 2.39
CA ASP A 57 -5.90 -12.09 2.67
C ASP A 57 -4.57 -11.65 2.04
N GLU A 58 -4.58 -11.37 0.73
CA GLU A 58 -3.41 -10.92 -0.01
C GLU A 58 -3.79 -9.99 -1.16
N LEU A 59 -3.08 -8.87 -1.28
CA LEU A 59 -3.15 -7.93 -2.40
C LEU A 59 -1.79 -7.89 -3.11
N SER A 60 -1.75 -8.28 -4.38
CA SER A 60 -0.52 -8.25 -5.19
C SER A 60 -0.73 -7.32 -6.37
N GLY A 61 0.08 -6.28 -6.47
CA GLY A 61 0.04 -5.34 -7.60
C GLY A 61 1.41 -4.85 -8.09
N PRO A 62 2.42 -5.73 -8.29
CA PRO A 62 3.76 -5.33 -8.68
C PRO A 62 3.90 -5.03 -10.18
N ALA A 63 4.88 -4.20 -10.54
CA ALA A 63 5.29 -3.88 -11.92
C ALA A 63 4.16 -3.31 -12.80
N MET A 64 3.34 -2.42 -12.22
CA MET A 64 2.17 -1.83 -12.88
C MET A 64 2.20 -0.30 -12.84
N SER A 65 1.76 0.34 -13.93
CA SER A 65 1.35 1.74 -13.90
C SER A 65 -0.16 1.86 -13.65
N TYR A 66 -0.54 2.35 -12.48
CA TYR A 66 -1.92 2.69 -12.12
C TYR A 66 -2.26 4.06 -12.70
N ARG A 67 -3.06 4.05 -13.79
CA ARG A 67 -3.50 5.26 -14.50
C ARG A 67 -4.75 5.88 -13.90
N GLN A 68 -5.36 5.21 -12.93
CA GLN A 68 -6.50 5.69 -12.14
C GLN A 68 -6.15 5.66 -10.65
N PRO A 69 -6.92 6.37 -9.80
CA PRO A 69 -6.63 6.43 -8.37
C PRO A 69 -6.68 5.06 -7.69
N VAL A 70 -5.76 4.84 -6.75
CA VAL A 70 -5.76 3.67 -5.85
C VAL A 70 -6.13 4.12 -4.44
N ARG A 71 -7.14 3.50 -3.84
CA ARG A 71 -7.68 3.85 -2.52
C ARG A 71 -7.91 2.61 -1.68
N LEU A 72 -7.14 2.49 -0.60
CA LEU A 72 -7.26 1.45 0.42
C LEU A 72 -7.70 2.13 1.73
N LEU A 73 -8.93 1.86 2.17
CA LEU A 73 -9.58 2.65 3.23
C LEU A 73 -10.15 1.77 4.34
N ASN A 74 -9.86 2.09 5.61
CA ASN A 74 -10.41 1.39 6.77
C ASN A 74 -10.40 -0.14 6.62
N SER A 75 -9.30 -0.68 6.12
CA SER A 75 -9.19 -2.08 5.72
C SER A 75 -7.97 -2.74 6.37
N ARG A 76 -8.00 -4.08 6.47
CA ARG A 76 -6.87 -4.87 6.96
C ARG A 76 -6.35 -5.77 5.86
N PHE A 77 -5.03 -5.78 5.70
CA PHE A 77 -4.33 -6.56 4.69
C PHE A 77 -3.40 -7.55 5.38
N GLY A 78 -3.60 -8.84 5.10
CA GLY A 78 -2.67 -9.88 5.50
C GLY A 78 -1.32 -9.63 4.83
N ARG A 79 -1.24 -9.86 3.53
CA ARG A 79 -0.08 -9.50 2.68
C ARG A 79 -0.45 -8.43 1.67
N CYS A 80 0.48 -7.53 1.37
CA CYS A 80 0.30 -6.47 0.40
C CYS A 80 1.64 -6.10 -0.24
N GLU A 81 1.69 -6.00 -1.57
CA GLU A 81 2.89 -5.59 -2.30
C GLU A 81 2.58 -4.66 -3.48
N PHE A 82 3.49 -3.70 -3.69
CA PHE A 82 3.47 -2.71 -4.75
C PHE A 82 4.89 -2.46 -5.31
N LEU A 83 5.71 -3.51 -5.36
CA LEU A 83 7.04 -3.46 -5.96
C LEU A 83 6.97 -2.97 -7.42
N PHE A 84 7.75 -1.98 -7.82
CA PHE A 84 7.69 -1.35 -9.15
C PHE A 84 6.30 -0.77 -9.52
N ALA A 85 5.50 -0.31 -8.56
CA ALA A 85 4.17 0.25 -8.82
C ALA A 85 4.19 1.78 -8.96
N TYR A 86 3.65 2.29 -10.07
CA TYR A 86 3.54 3.72 -10.35
C TYR A 86 2.10 4.21 -10.19
N PHE A 87 1.86 5.11 -9.24
CA PHE A 87 0.54 5.64 -8.90
C PHE A 87 0.28 6.98 -9.59
N LEU A 88 0.12 6.97 -10.92
CA LEU A 88 0.09 8.20 -11.72
C LEU A 88 -1.03 9.18 -11.32
N GLN A 89 -2.17 8.65 -10.86
CA GLN A 89 -3.29 9.43 -10.31
C GLN A 89 -3.43 9.33 -8.79
N GLY A 90 -2.33 9.05 -8.10
CA GLY A 90 -2.23 9.08 -6.66
C GLY A 90 -2.62 7.76 -5.98
N LEU A 91 -2.24 7.70 -4.71
CA LEU A 91 -2.47 6.58 -3.81
C LEU A 91 -3.02 7.12 -2.49
N THR A 92 -4.06 6.50 -1.97
CA THR A 92 -4.54 6.76 -0.61
C THR A 92 -4.59 5.47 0.17
N MET A 93 -3.83 5.41 1.26
CA MET A 93 -3.96 4.38 2.29
C MET A 93 -4.34 5.08 3.59
N ALA A 94 -5.56 4.87 4.07
CA ALA A 94 -6.07 5.58 5.24
C ALA A 94 -6.79 4.65 6.21
N ASP A 95 -6.46 4.78 7.50
CA ASP A 95 -7.03 4.01 8.60
C ASP A 95 -6.89 2.47 8.39
N CYS A 96 -5.83 2.03 7.71
CA CYS A 96 -5.60 0.62 7.40
C CYS A 96 -4.65 -0.06 8.40
N THR A 97 -4.68 -1.39 8.42
CA THR A 97 -3.70 -2.23 9.11
C THR A 97 -3.04 -3.18 8.12
N PHE A 98 -1.71 -3.20 8.09
CA PHE A 98 -0.91 -4.11 7.27
C PHE A 98 -0.19 -5.07 8.21
N ASP A 99 -0.48 -6.37 8.08
CA ASP A 99 -0.02 -7.38 9.03
C ASP A 99 1.43 -7.82 8.79
N HIS A 100 1.92 -7.67 7.56
CA HIS A 100 3.24 -8.12 7.13
C HIS A 100 4.04 -6.98 6.48
N TYR A 101 5.22 -7.33 5.97
CA TYR A 101 6.07 -6.46 5.16
C TYR A 101 5.28 -5.87 3.99
N LEU A 102 5.50 -4.58 3.71
CA LEU A 102 4.89 -3.87 2.59
C LEU A 102 6.00 -3.27 1.72
N ASP A 103 6.04 -3.71 0.47
CA ASP A 103 7.05 -3.27 -0.49
C ASP A 103 6.50 -2.23 -1.47
N PHE A 104 7.14 -1.06 -1.53
CA PHE A 104 6.96 -0.05 -2.58
C PHE A 104 8.21 0.15 -3.43
N HIS A 105 9.25 -0.66 -3.26
CA HIS A 105 10.56 -0.43 -3.89
C HIS A 105 10.43 -0.10 -5.38
N ALA A 106 11.15 0.95 -5.79
CA ALA A 106 11.15 1.49 -7.14
C ALA A 106 9.74 1.88 -7.60
N GLY A 107 8.94 2.43 -6.69
CA GLY A 107 7.57 2.87 -6.93
C GLY A 107 7.38 4.38 -6.80
N GLY A 108 6.11 4.81 -6.71
CA GLY A 108 5.74 6.21 -6.58
C GLY A 108 5.22 6.81 -7.88
N HIS A 109 5.91 7.83 -8.41
CA HIS A 109 5.64 8.51 -9.69
C HIS A 109 4.24 9.14 -9.83
N ASN A 110 3.68 9.62 -8.72
CA ASN A 110 2.43 10.37 -8.75
C ASN A 110 2.59 11.70 -9.48
N LYS A 111 1.68 12.02 -10.40
CA LYS A 111 1.78 13.23 -11.23
C LYS A 111 1.25 14.46 -10.50
N PRO A 112 1.68 15.68 -10.89
CA PRO A 112 1.20 16.93 -10.30
C PRO A 112 -0.34 16.99 -10.20
N GLY A 113 -0.85 17.35 -9.03
CA GLY A 113 -2.29 17.37 -8.72
C GLY A 113 -2.84 16.04 -8.18
N PHE A 114 -2.01 15.00 -8.08
CA PHE A 114 -2.40 13.70 -7.54
C PHE A 114 -1.51 13.32 -6.35
N GLN A 115 -2.09 13.31 -5.16
CA GLN A 115 -1.37 13.08 -3.91
C GLN A 115 -1.10 11.58 -3.66
N VAL A 116 0.03 11.28 -3.03
CA VAL A 116 0.23 10.04 -2.26
C VAL A 116 0.00 10.34 -0.78
N LEU A 117 -1.00 9.68 -0.19
CA LEU A 117 -1.43 9.87 1.19
C LEU A 117 -1.37 8.55 1.95
N LEU A 118 -0.51 8.49 2.98
CA LEU A 118 -0.48 7.42 3.98
C LEU A 118 -0.90 8.04 5.32
N GLN A 119 -2.11 7.74 5.79
CA GLN A 119 -2.68 8.39 6.97
C GLN A 119 -3.24 7.39 7.99
N ASN A 120 -2.85 7.55 9.26
CA ASN A 120 -3.38 6.78 10.39
C ASN A 120 -3.32 5.25 10.19
N ASN A 121 -2.32 4.75 9.47
CA ASN A 121 -2.16 3.33 9.24
C ASN A 121 -1.31 2.68 10.34
N ILE A 122 -1.52 1.38 10.54
CA ILE A 122 -0.65 0.53 11.37
C ILE A 122 0.11 -0.42 10.44
N PHE A 123 1.43 -0.31 10.44
CA PHE A 123 2.32 -1.22 9.71
C PHE A 123 3.03 -2.13 10.72
N ASN A 124 2.62 -3.41 10.77
CA ASN A 124 3.21 -4.38 11.69
C ASN A 124 4.55 -4.93 11.19
N GLY A 125 4.76 -4.96 9.87
CA GLY A 125 6.04 -5.27 9.23
C GLY A 125 6.85 -4.02 8.86
N PHE A 126 8.05 -4.24 8.31
CA PHE A 126 8.85 -3.17 7.71
C PHE A 126 8.16 -2.64 6.44
N VAL A 127 8.25 -1.34 6.20
CA VAL A 127 7.75 -0.72 4.96
C VAL A 127 8.93 -0.25 4.13
N ASN A 128 9.06 -0.81 2.92
CA ASN A 128 10.18 -0.52 2.03
C ASN A 128 9.80 0.51 0.96
N PHE A 129 10.54 1.61 0.94
CA PHE A 129 10.47 2.72 0.00
C PHE A 129 11.76 2.88 -0.80
N PHE A 130 12.64 1.86 -0.82
CA PHE A 130 13.91 1.93 -1.55
C PHE A 130 13.69 2.38 -3.00
N ASP A 131 14.50 3.32 -3.48
CA ASP A 131 14.45 3.83 -4.86
C ASP A 131 13.07 4.40 -5.29
N CYS A 132 12.23 4.83 -4.34
CA CYS A 132 10.98 5.52 -4.67
C CYS A 132 11.24 6.96 -5.11
N TRP A 133 10.47 7.43 -6.08
CA TRP A 133 10.47 8.82 -6.52
C TRP A 133 9.06 9.37 -6.61
N TYR A 134 8.79 10.50 -5.96
CA TYR A 134 7.49 11.17 -5.97
C TYR A 134 7.58 12.55 -6.64
N GLU A 135 6.83 12.73 -7.73
CA GLU A 135 6.86 13.95 -8.55
C GLU A 135 5.85 15.02 -8.06
N ALA A 136 4.99 14.67 -7.09
CA ALA A 136 3.95 15.54 -6.55
C ALA A 136 3.73 15.32 -5.05
N GLU A 137 2.67 15.89 -4.48
CA GLU A 137 2.46 15.95 -3.05
C GLU A 137 2.47 14.56 -2.38
N VAL A 138 3.27 14.42 -1.33
CA VAL A 138 3.29 13.26 -0.45
C VAL A 138 2.97 13.70 0.97
N GLN A 139 2.03 12.99 1.60
CA GLN A 139 1.69 13.16 3.00
C GLN A 139 1.73 11.81 3.72
N VAL A 140 2.59 11.72 4.74
CA VAL A 140 2.73 10.56 5.62
C VAL A 140 2.49 11.03 7.04
N GLU A 141 1.28 10.78 7.55
CA GLU A 141 0.83 11.36 8.81
C GLU A 141 0.14 10.37 9.74
N GLY A 142 0.50 10.41 11.03
CA GLY A 142 -0.22 9.66 12.06
C GLY A 142 -0.05 8.14 11.98
N ASN A 143 0.92 7.63 11.22
CA ASN A 143 1.12 6.20 11.03
C ASN A 143 1.99 5.58 12.13
N ASP A 144 1.77 4.30 12.41
CA ASP A 144 2.56 3.49 13.33
C ASP A 144 3.42 2.47 12.58
N PHE A 145 4.71 2.75 12.40
CA PHE A 145 5.69 1.89 11.73
C PHE A 145 6.43 1.00 12.74
N ARG A 146 5.84 -0.14 13.10
CA ARG A 146 6.32 -0.94 14.26
C ARG A 146 7.69 -1.56 14.06
N GLN A 147 8.04 -1.90 12.82
CA GLN A 147 9.39 -2.37 12.47
C GLN A 147 10.19 -1.30 11.70
N GLY A 148 9.68 -0.08 11.63
CA GLY A 148 10.27 1.04 10.91
C GLY A 148 10.07 0.99 9.39
N SER A 149 10.71 1.95 8.73
CA SER A 149 10.81 2.06 7.28
C SER A 149 12.13 2.72 6.89
N ASN A 150 12.42 2.74 5.60
CA ASN A 150 13.51 3.51 4.99
C ASN A 150 13.02 4.77 4.26
N LEU A 151 11.82 5.27 4.56
CA LEU A 151 11.22 6.46 3.91
C LEU A 151 12.14 7.69 3.96
N LEU A 152 12.85 7.88 5.08
CA LEU A 152 13.82 8.95 5.32
C LEU A 152 15.26 8.42 5.40
N GLY A 153 15.46 7.16 5.02
CA GLY A 153 16.78 6.53 4.93
C GLY A 153 17.46 6.81 3.60
N SER A 154 18.64 6.24 3.44
CA SER A 154 19.40 6.14 2.20
C SER A 154 20.05 4.74 2.10
N PRO A 155 19.24 3.66 2.06
CA PRO A 155 19.74 2.31 1.81
C PRO A 155 20.60 2.29 0.55
N GLN A 156 21.81 1.73 0.66
CA GLN A 156 22.79 1.67 -0.44
C GLN A 156 23.18 3.05 -1.03
N GLY A 157 22.90 4.15 -0.33
CA GLY A 157 23.16 5.52 -0.81
C GLY A 157 22.10 6.09 -1.74
N TYR A 158 20.96 5.42 -1.93
CA TYR A 158 19.83 5.91 -2.73
C TYR A 158 18.66 6.28 -1.80
N PRO A 159 18.49 7.57 -1.46
CA PRO A 159 17.35 8.02 -0.67
C PRO A 159 16.07 8.03 -1.51
N VAL A 160 14.91 8.13 -0.84
CA VAL A 160 13.65 8.47 -1.51
C VAL A 160 13.73 9.89 -2.07
N GLU A 161 13.31 10.07 -3.32
CA GLU A 161 13.31 11.37 -3.99
C GLU A 161 11.92 12.01 -3.96
N PHE A 162 11.89 13.32 -3.70
CA PHE A 162 10.67 14.13 -3.66
C PHE A 162 10.89 15.42 -4.45
N ASP A 163 10.14 15.64 -5.54
CA ASP A 163 10.18 16.90 -6.29
C ASP A 163 9.50 18.04 -5.53
N VAL A 164 8.56 17.71 -4.64
CA VAL A 164 7.86 18.62 -3.73
C VAL A 164 8.10 18.17 -2.30
N SER A 165 8.45 19.11 -1.40
CA SER A 165 8.71 18.77 0.00
C SER A 165 7.53 18.02 0.63
N PRO A 166 7.75 16.81 1.19
CA PRO A 166 6.67 16.00 1.75
C PRO A 166 6.23 16.54 3.12
N ILE A 167 4.98 16.27 3.49
CA ILE A 167 4.48 16.47 4.86
C ILE A 167 4.61 15.15 5.60
N ILE A 168 5.57 15.08 6.53
CA ILE A 168 5.84 13.89 7.34
C ILE A 168 5.76 14.29 8.81
N GLN A 169 4.67 13.91 9.48
CA GLN A 169 4.42 14.36 10.86
C GLN A 169 3.63 13.35 11.67
N ASN A 170 3.79 13.39 13.00
CA ASN A 170 3.01 12.58 13.94
C ASN A 170 3.09 11.06 13.70
N ASN A 171 4.13 10.56 13.04
CA ASN A 171 4.35 9.12 12.86
C ASN A 171 5.14 8.54 14.05
N THR A 172 4.90 7.28 14.39
CA THR A 172 5.71 6.49 15.34
C THR A 172 6.53 5.44 14.60
N GLY A 173 7.66 5.03 15.19
CA GLY A 173 8.62 4.13 14.57
C GLY A 173 9.82 4.84 13.93
N ASP A 174 10.85 4.08 13.58
CA ASP A 174 12.05 4.60 12.92
C ASP A 174 11.86 4.66 11.40
N LEU A 175 11.93 5.86 10.81
CA LEU A 175 11.77 6.07 9.37
C LEU A 175 13.12 6.18 8.64
N THR A 176 14.24 6.12 9.35
CA THR A 176 15.58 6.44 8.84
C THR A 176 16.44 5.19 8.62
N ARG A 177 15.83 4.00 8.67
CA ARG A 177 16.56 2.75 8.55
C ARG A 177 17.18 2.61 7.16
N ASN A 178 18.36 1.99 7.12
CA ASN A 178 19.07 1.64 5.87
C ASN A 178 19.12 0.13 5.65
N ASP A 179 18.47 -0.62 6.52
CA ASP A 179 18.35 -2.07 6.51
C ASP A 179 16.87 -2.43 6.73
N GLU A 180 16.48 -3.59 6.23
CA GLU A 180 15.09 -4.07 6.31
C GLU A 180 14.83 -4.93 7.56
N GLY A 181 15.83 -5.06 8.44
CA GLY A 181 15.83 -6.01 9.56
C GLY A 181 16.22 -7.43 9.18
N GLU A 182 16.09 -8.36 10.14
CA GLU A 182 16.25 -9.78 9.85
C GLU A 182 15.13 -10.21 8.90
N ALA A 183 15.49 -10.87 7.80
CA ALA A 183 14.52 -11.40 6.85
C ALA A 183 13.50 -12.25 7.61
N ALA A 184 12.23 -11.85 7.56
CA ALA A 184 11.16 -12.77 7.93
C ALA A 184 11.26 -13.95 6.97
N GLU A 185 11.68 -15.12 7.49
CA GLU A 185 11.83 -16.38 6.77
C GLU A 185 10.77 -16.51 5.65
N PRO A 186 11.17 -16.76 4.40
CA PRO A 186 10.20 -17.06 3.35
C PRO A 186 9.48 -18.33 3.77
N THR A 187 8.21 -18.20 4.17
CA THR A 187 7.33 -19.36 4.36
C THR A 187 6.97 -19.86 2.97
N LEU A 188 7.90 -20.62 2.39
CA LEU A 188 7.60 -21.58 1.35
C LEU A 188 6.74 -22.67 2.00
N GLN A 189 5.45 -22.69 1.67
CA GLN A 189 4.64 -23.90 1.68
C GLN A 189 4.04 -24.09 0.29
#